data_AF-A0A8H7BXL5-F1
#
_entry.id   AF-A0A8H7BXL5-F1
#
_cell.length_a   1.000
_cell.length_b   1.000
_cell.length_c   1.000
_cell.angle_alpha   90.00
_cell.angle_beta   90.00
_cell.angle_gamma   90.00
#
_symmetry.space_group_name_H-M   'P 1'
#
loop_
_entity.id
_entity.type
_entity.pdbx_description
1 polymer ?
#
loop_
_entity_poly.entity_id
_entity_poly.type
_entity_poly.pdbx_seq_one_letter_code
_entity_poly.pdbx_strand_id
1 'polypeptide(L)'
;MAQPLSIYRQLLREVHRQYTKVANNGLYAQELKSIYRQNKNITDPAKIAALNQDAENVLVFLRSSRQHKELRERYSALVLEQKKKIEMTAKRVGLELPKQFDPAAPHPLTKDGAAEEAAVAERVANAFSKQ
;
A
#
# COMPACT_ATOMS: atom_id res chain seq x y z
N MET A 1 20.59 0.83 -26.30
CA MET A 1 20.80 -0.17 -25.24
C MET A 1 21.48 0.52 -24.07
N ALA A 2 20.86 0.52 -22.89
CA ALA A 2 21.47 1.15 -21.72
C ALA A 2 22.71 0.35 -21.29
N GLN A 3 23.79 1.05 -20.96
CA GLN A 3 25.05 0.42 -20.57
C GLN A 3 24.87 -0.27 -19.20
N PRO A 4 25.24 -1.55 -19.02
CA PRO A 4 25.00 -2.32 -17.80
C PRO A 4 25.60 -1.67 -16.55
N LEU A 5 26.74 -0.98 -16.71
CA LEU A 5 27.39 -0.20 -15.66
C LEU A 5 26.56 1.02 -15.20
N SER A 6 25.80 1.63 -16.11
CA SER A 6 24.92 2.76 -15.78
C SER A 6 23.77 2.31 -14.90
N ILE A 7 23.07 1.23 -15.30
CA ILE A 7 21.96 0.65 -14.53
C ILE A 7 22.45 0.22 -13.14
N TYR A 8 23.58 -0.46 -13.07
CA TYR A 8 24.20 -0.87 -11.81
C TYR A 8 24.45 0.31 -10.86
N ARG A 9 25.03 1.41 -11.36
CA ARG A 9 25.26 2.62 -10.54
C ARG A 9 23.95 3.25 -10.09
N GLN A 10 22.93 3.26 -10.94
CA GLN A 10 21.61 3.79 -10.60
C GLN A 10 20.93 2.94 -9.52
N LEU A 11 20.97 1.61 -9.63
CA LEU A 11 20.47 0.68 -8.61
C LEU A 11 21.17 0.88 -7.27
N LEU A 12 22.50 0.95 -7.25
CA LEU A 12 23.24 1.19 -6.02
C LEU A 12 22.86 2.52 -5.35
N ARG A 13 22.67 3.59 -6.14
CA ARG A 13 22.24 4.89 -5.61
C ARG A 13 20.83 4.82 -5.02
N GLU A 14 19.91 4.14 -5.70
CA GLU A 14 18.53 3.96 -5.24
C GLU A 14 18.46 3.12 -3.95
N VAL A 15 19.13 1.96 -3.93
CA VAL A 15 19.22 1.11 -2.74
C VAL A 15 19.86 1.84 -1.56
N HIS A 16 20.94 2.58 -1.82
CA HIS A 16 21.61 3.35 -0.78
C HIS A 16 20.69 4.44 -0.20
N ARG A 17 19.97 5.17 -1.06
CA ARG A 17 19.06 6.24 -0.66
C ARG A 17 17.88 5.72 0.16
N GLN A 18 17.32 4.57 -0.20
CA GLN A 18 16.09 4.04 0.41
C GLN A 18 16.34 3.16 1.63
N TYR A 19 17.36 2.31 1.60
CA TYR A 19 17.57 1.29 2.63
C TYR A 19 18.84 1.53 3.45
N THR A 20 20.00 1.72 2.81
CA THR A 20 21.28 1.82 3.54
C THR A 20 21.38 3.08 4.39
N LYS A 21 20.98 4.24 3.86
CA LYS A 21 21.03 5.50 4.60
C LYS A 21 20.04 5.52 5.78
N VAL A 22 18.89 4.86 5.62
CA VAL A 22 17.83 4.84 6.63
C VAL A 22 18.14 3.84 7.74
N ALA A 23 18.55 2.61 7.39
CA ALA A 23 18.81 1.53 8.34
C ALA A 23 20.26 1.51 8.87
N ASN A 24 21.13 2.39 8.38
CA ASN A 24 22.59 2.40 8.64
C ASN A 24 23.26 1.03 8.42
N ASN A 25 22.75 0.26 7.46
CA ASN A 25 23.19 -1.10 7.19
C ASN A 25 23.52 -1.28 5.69
N GLY A 26 24.75 -1.71 5.41
CA GLY A 26 25.28 -1.95 4.07
C GLY A 26 24.87 -3.27 3.42
N LEU A 27 24.13 -4.16 4.10
CA LEU A 27 23.77 -5.50 3.62
C LEU A 27 23.17 -5.48 2.21
N TYR A 28 22.14 -4.66 1.96
CA TYR A 28 21.47 -4.60 0.65
C TYR A 28 22.42 -4.17 -0.50
N ALA A 29 23.34 -3.25 -0.21
CA ALA A 29 24.33 -2.83 -1.19
C ALA A 29 25.41 -3.90 -1.42
N GLN A 30 25.73 -4.71 -0.40
CA GLN A 30 26.65 -5.85 -0.52
C GLN A 30 26.03 -6.99 -1.30
N GLU A 31 24.75 -7.32 -1.07
CA GLU A 31 24.02 -8.32 -1.84
C GLU A 31 23.88 -7.92 -3.31
N LEU A 32 23.55 -6.66 -3.60
CA LEU A 32 23.53 -6.19 -4.98
C LEU A 32 24.91 -6.33 -5.66
N LYS A 33 25.99 -6.04 -4.93
CA LYS A 33 27.36 -6.25 -5.41
C LYS A 33 27.69 -7.73 -5.62
N SER A 34 27.21 -8.62 -4.74
CA SER A 34 27.46 -10.06 -4.83
C SER A 34 26.81 -10.63 -6.09
N ILE A 35 25.55 -10.28 -6.37
CA ILE A 35 24.80 -10.71 -7.56
C ILE A 35 25.53 -10.28 -8.85
N TYR A 36 25.93 -9.01 -8.95
CA TYR A 36 26.66 -8.52 -10.13
C TYR A 36 28.04 -9.17 -10.29
N ARG A 37 28.70 -9.56 -9.19
CA ARG A 37 29.98 -10.28 -9.23
C ARG A 37 29.79 -11.73 -9.68
N GLN A 38 28.75 -12.41 -9.20
CA GLN A 38 28.42 -13.79 -9.60
C GLN A 38 28.15 -13.88 -11.10
N ASN A 39 27.45 -12.89 -11.65
CA ASN A 39 27.07 -12.84 -13.06
C ASN A 39 28.15 -12.24 -13.99
N LYS A 40 29.36 -11.93 -13.49
CA LYS A 40 30.42 -11.26 -14.26
C LYS A 40 30.95 -12.10 -15.43
N ASN A 41 31.01 -13.42 -15.27
CA ASN A 41 31.66 -14.32 -16.23
C ASN A 41 30.66 -14.97 -17.21
N ILE A 42 29.43 -14.46 -17.29
CA ILE A 42 28.43 -14.96 -18.22
C ILE A 42 28.77 -14.42 -19.61
N THR A 43 28.95 -15.33 -20.57
CA THR A 43 29.30 -15.00 -21.96
C THR A 43 28.11 -15.10 -22.91
N ASP A 44 27.02 -15.75 -22.48
CA ASP A 44 25.82 -15.98 -23.28
C ASP A 44 25.03 -14.66 -23.47
N PRO A 45 24.89 -14.15 -24.71
CA PRO A 45 24.25 -12.86 -24.98
C PRO A 45 22.77 -12.84 -24.59
N ALA A 46 22.06 -13.97 -24.71
CA ALA A 46 20.64 -14.03 -24.36
C ALA A 46 20.42 -13.87 -22.85
N LYS A 47 21.29 -14.53 -22.05
CA LYS A 47 21.27 -14.40 -20.59
C LYS A 47 21.68 -13.00 -20.12
N ILE A 48 22.67 -12.39 -20.76
CA ILE A 48 23.07 -11.01 -20.46
C ILE A 48 21.91 -10.04 -20.71
N ALA A 49 21.20 -10.20 -21.83
CA ALA A 49 20.03 -9.38 -22.14
C ALA A 49 18.92 -9.55 -21.10
N ALA A 50 18.61 -10.79 -20.69
CA ALA A 50 17.61 -11.06 -19.65
C ALA A 50 17.98 -10.42 -18.31
N LEU A 51 19.24 -10.58 -17.85
CA LEU A 51 19.71 -9.99 -16.60
C LEU A 51 19.69 -8.45 -16.61
N ASN A 52 19.99 -7.85 -17.76
CA ASN A 52 19.90 -6.40 -17.91
C ASN A 52 18.45 -5.92 -17.84
N GLN A 53 17.52 -6.65 -18.46
CA GLN A 53 16.09 -6.36 -18.37
C GLN A 53 15.58 -6.47 -16.93
N ASP A 54 15.99 -7.51 -16.20
CA ASP A 54 15.64 -7.68 -14.79
C ASP A 54 16.17 -6.53 -13.93
N ALA A 55 17.41 -6.10 -14.17
CA ALA A 55 17.99 -4.96 -13.48
C ALA A 55 17.23 -3.66 -13.75
N GLU A 56 16.77 -3.43 -14.98
CA GLU A 56 15.91 -2.29 -15.33
C GLU A 56 14.54 -2.37 -14.63
N ASN A 57 13.91 -3.54 -14.64
CA ASN A 57 12.62 -3.76 -13.98
C ASN A 57 12.71 -3.46 -12.47
N VAL A 58 13.76 -3.97 -11.81
CA VAL A 58 14.01 -3.70 -10.39
C VAL A 58 14.26 -2.21 -10.16
N LEU A 59 15.01 -1.54 -11.03
CA LEU A 59 15.26 -0.10 -10.90
C LEU A 59 13.96 0.72 -11.00
N VAL A 60 13.09 0.37 -11.95
CA VAL A 60 11.76 1.00 -12.11
C VAL A 60 10.89 0.75 -10.88
N PHE A 61 10.88 -0.48 -10.37
CA PHE A 61 10.16 -0.83 -9.15
C PHE A 61 10.62 -0.02 -7.95
N LEU A 62 11.94 0.08 -7.71
CA LEU A 62 12.47 0.85 -6.59
C LEU A 62 12.13 2.34 -6.70
N ARG A 63 12.20 2.93 -7.90
CA ARG A 63 11.83 4.33 -8.13
C ARG A 63 10.35 4.59 -7.87
N SER A 64 9.49 3.73 -8.40
CA SER A 64 8.04 3.86 -8.23
C SER A 64 7.62 3.64 -6.78
N SER A 65 8.25 2.70 -6.06
CA SER A 65 8.01 2.48 -4.63
C SER A 65 8.32 3.74 -3.79
N ARG A 66 9.47 4.38 -4.04
CA ARG A 66 9.81 5.66 -3.38
C ARG A 66 8.81 6.75 -3.72
N GLN A 67 8.51 6.95 -5.00
CA GLN A 67 7.57 7.98 -5.44
C GLN A 67 6.19 7.75 -4.83
N HIS A 68 5.72 6.51 -4.78
CA HIS A 68 4.46 6.15 -4.12
C HIS A 68 4.49 6.49 -2.63
N LYS A 69 5.60 6.20 -1.93
CA LYS A 69 5.77 6.60 -0.53
C LYS A 69 5.70 8.12 -0.35
N GLU A 70 6.43 8.88 -1.17
CA GLU A 70 6.43 10.35 -1.14
C GLU A 70 5.04 10.95 -1.42
N LEU A 71 4.32 10.40 -2.41
CA LEU A 71 2.95 10.80 -2.73
C LEU A 71 2.01 10.49 -1.57
N ARG A 72 2.10 9.28 -1.01
CA ARG A 72 1.28 8.89 0.13
C ARG A 72 1.51 9.81 1.32
N GLU A 73 2.75 10.12 1.66
CA GLU A 73 3.07 11.07 2.74
C GLU A 73 2.48 12.46 2.48
N ARG A 74 2.65 12.99 1.25
CA ARG A 74 2.13 14.32 0.87
C ARG A 74 0.60 14.41 0.90
N TYR A 75 -0.10 13.41 0.37
CA TYR A 75 -1.54 13.48 0.18
C TYR A 75 -2.34 12.85 1.34
N SER A 76 -1.75 11.98 2.16
CA SER A 76 -2.44 11.42 3.33
C SER A 76 -2.79 12.47 4.38
N ALA A 77 -1.91 13.45 4.62
CA ALA A 77 -2.18 14.55 5.54
C ALA A 77 -3.38 15.38 5.08
N LEU A 78 -3.47 15.68 3.78
CA LEU A 78 -4.60 16.44 3.21
C LEU A 78 -5.94 15.72 3.42
N VAL A 79 -5.97 14.40 3.24
CA VAL A 79 -7.19 13.60 3.45
C VAL A 79 -7.57 13.55 4.94
N LEU A 80 -6.60 13.41 5.84
CA LEU A 80 -6.84 13.44 7.29
C LEU A 80 -7.31 14.81 7.77
N GLU A 81 -6.71 15.89 7.28
CA GLU A 81 -7.12 17.26 7.61
C GLU A 81 -8.54 17.58 7.09
N GLN A 82 -8.89 17.12 5.89
CA GLN A 82 -10.25 17.27 5.36
C GLN A 82 -11.29 16.58 6.25
N LYS A 83 -11.03 15.34 6.68
CA LYS A 83 -11.93 14.64 7.62
C LYS A 83 -12.08 15.40 8.94
N LYS A 84 -10.98 15.87 9.53
CA LYS A 84 -11.02 16.68 10.76
C LYS A 84 -11.77 17.99 10.57
N LYS A 85 -11.60 18.66 9.44
CA LYS A 85 -12.32 19.89 9.11
C LYS A 85 -13.82 19.65 9.04
N ILE A 86 -14.25 18.58 8.38
CA ILE A 86 -15.67 18.19 8.29
C ILE A 86 -16.23 17.92 9.70
N GLU A 87 -15.51 17.17 10.54
CA GLU A 87 -15.90 16.90 11.92
C GLU A 87 -16.04 18.17 12.76
N MET A 88 -15.05 19.08 12.68
CA MET A 88 -15.07 20.37 13.37
C MET A 88 -16.25 21.24 12.90
N THR A 89 -16.56 21.23 11.60
CA THR A 89 -17.71 21.97 11.07
C THR A 89 -19.05 21.39 11.51
N ALA A 90 -19.18 20.06 11.59
CA ALA A 90 -20.37 19.40 12.10
C ALA A 90 -20.58 19.77 13.58
N LYS A 91 -19.52 19.67 14.41
CA LYS A 91 -19.57 20.04 15.83
C LYS A 91 -19.94 21.51 16.04
N ARG A 92 -19.49 22.42 15.16
CA ARG A 92 -19.83 23.84 15.22
C ARG A 92 -21.33 24.11 15.09
N VAL A 93 -22.07 23.26 14.39
CA VAL A 93 -23.53 23.33 14.25
C VAL A 93 -24.27 22.38 15.20
N GLY A 94 -23.57 21.78 16.16
CA GLY A 94 -24.14 20.82 17.11
C GLY A 94 -24.49 19.46 16.50
N LEU A 95 -23.95 19.13 15.33
CA LEU A 95 -24.16 17.85 14.65
C LEU A 95 -22.93 16.93 14.77
N GLU A 96 -23.16 15.62 14.70
CA GLU A 96 -22.11 14.61 14.61
C GLU A 96 -22.08 13.98 13.21
N LEU A 97 -20.90 13.52 12.78
CA LEU A 97 -20.77 12.77 11.53
C LEU A 97 -21.46 11.40 11.65
N PRO A 98 -22.13 10.91 10.59
CA PRO A 98 -22.71 9.58 10.59
C PRO A 98 -21.62 8.52 10.77
N LYS A 99 -21.95 7.46 11.52
CA LYS A 99 -21.05 6.31 11.73
C LYS A 99 -20.79 5.64 10.39
N GLN A 100 -19.52 5.35 10.10
CA GLN A 100 -19.16 4.60 8.91
C GLN A 100 -19.64 3.15 9.08
N PHE A 101 -20.26 2.61 8.02
CA PHE A 101 -20.72 1.23 7.99
C PHE A 101 -19.50 0.30 8.05
N ASP A 102 -19.47 -0.58 9.06
CA ASP A 102 -18.48 -1.65 9.17
C ASP A 102 -19.07 -2.95 8.60
N PRO A 103 -18.55 -3.47 7.48
CA PRO A 103 -19.06 -4.71 6.89
C PRO A 103 -18.76 -5.96 7.74
N ALA A 104 -17.80 -5.91 8.66
CA ALA A 104 -17.46 -7.03 9.55
C ALA A 104 -18.34 -7.07 10.81
N ALA A 105 -18.90 -5.93 11.19
CA ALA A 105 -19.85 -5.79 12.29
C ALA A 105 -21.02 -4.90 11.82
N PRO A 106 -21.98 -5.46 11.05
CA PRO A 106 -23.15 -4.71 10.64
C PRO A 106 -23.94 -4.34 11.90
N HIS A 107 -23.75 -3.12 12.38
CA HIS A 107 -24.56 -2.56 13.43
C HIS A 107 -25.85 -2.02 12.80
N PRO A 108 -27.04 -2.43 13.27
CA PRO A 108 -28.29 -1.86 12.81
C PRO A 108 -28.29 -0.34 13.04
N LEU A 109 -28.84 0.41 12.09
CA LEU A 109 -28.72 1.87 11.98
C LEU A 109 -29.32 2.64 13.18
N THR A 110 -30.04 1.98 14.08
CA THR A 110 -30.60 2.53 15.31
C THR A 110 -30.55 1.49 16.44
N LYS A 111 -30.37 1.93 17.69
CA LYS A 111 -30.51 1.04 18.87
C LYS A 111 -31.90 0.40 18.94
N ASP A 112 -32.90 1.08 18.39
CA ASP A 112 -34.28 0.61 18.29
C ASP A 112 -34.50 -0.36 17.11
N GLY A 113 -33.69 -0.23 16.05
CA GLY A 113 -33.75 -1.07 14.85
C GLY A 113 -33.30 -2.50 15.09
N ALA A 114 -32.43 -2.75 16.09
CA ALA A 114 -32.04 -4.12 16.47
C ALA A 114 -33.23 -4.93 17.00
N ALA A 115 -34.12 -4.29 17.76
CA ALA A 115 -35.33 -4.91 18.28
C ALA A 115 -36.37 -5.12 17.17
N GLU A 116 -36.50 -4.16 16.26
CA GLU A 116 -37.39 -4.28 15.09
C GLU A 116 -36.91 -5.36 14.11
N GLU A 117 -35.61 -5.44 13.81
CA GLU A 117 -35.04 -6.48 12.93
C GLU A 117 -35.19 -7.88 13.53
N ALA A 118 -34.95 -8.04 14.85
CA ALA A 118 -35.18 -9.31 15.52
C ALA A 118 -36.66 -9.72 15.49
N ALA A 119 -37.57 -8.77 15.73
CA ALA A 119 -39.02 -9.01 15.68
C ALA A 119 -39.50 -9.34 14.25
N VAL A 120 -38.93 -8.72 13.22
CA VAL A 120 -39.23 -9.02 11.82
C VAL A 120 -38.69 -10.41 11.45
N ALA A 121 -37.45 -10.74 11.84
CA ALA A 121 -36.87 -12.06 11.61
C ALA A 121 -37.70 -13.19 12.27
N GLU A 122 -38.18 -12.97 13.49
CA GLU A 122 -39.05 -13.91 14.19
C GLU A 122 -40.42 -14.07 13.50
N ARG A 123 -41.05 -12.97 13.08
CA ARG A 123 -42.32 -13.01 12.32
C ARG A 123 -42.18 -13.76 10.99
N VAL A 124 -41.07 -13.54 10.29
CA VAL A 124 -40.75 -14.23 9.03
C VAL A 124 -40.56 -15.73 9.28
N ALA A 125 -39.76 -16.11 10.27
CA ALA A 125 -39.56 -17.53 10.61
C ALA A 125 -40.88 -18.24 10.98
N ASN A 126 -41.75 -17.57 11.74
CA ASN A 126 -43.07 -18.11 12.12
C ASN A 126 -44.07 -18.19 10.95
N ALA A 127 -43.92 -17.33 9.94
CA ALA A 127 -44.75 -17.39 8.73
C ALA A 127 -44.35 -18.56 7.82
N PHE A 128 -43.05 -18.85 7.73
CA PHE A 128 -42.51 -19.93 6.90
C PHE A 128 -42.49 -21.31 7.57
N SER A 129 -42.68 -21.40 8.90
CA SER A 129 -42.78 -22.69 9.61
C SER A 129 -44.20 -23.28 9.66
N LYS A 130 -45.20 -22.52 9.18
CA LYS A 130 -46.62 -22.90 9.15
C LYS A 130 -47.12 -23.34 7.77
N GLN A 131 -46.23 -23.46 6.79
CA GLN A 131 -46.49 -24.12 5.49
C GLN A 131 -45.94 -25.54 5.51
#